data_AF-A0A850SL36-F1
#
_entry.id   AF-A0A850SL36-F1
#
_cell.length_a   1.000
_cell.length_b   1.000
_cell.length_c   1.000
_cell.angle_alpha   90.00
_cell.angle_beta   90.00
_cell.angle_gamma   90.00
#
_symmetry.space_group_name_H-M   'P 1'
#
loop_
_entity.id
_entity.type
_entity.pdbx_description
1 polymer ?
#
loop_
_entity_poly.entity_id
_entity_poly.type
_entity_poly.pdbx_seq_one_letter_code
_entity_poly.pdbx_strand_id
1 'polypeptide(L)'
;MPDRAGEPWFSDLCKLSNDELMRMYNMIEDGRYEFAKNAWYIPVGGDQRCPIMVAKGYRSPDTLAKMAEFQYTAKELEAEFRDFIDAWDFGQITIKDIEQAILKILEDRNIEITERS
;
A
#
# COMPACT_ATOMS: atom_id res chain seq x y z
N MET A 1 2.70 -14.73 14.05
CA MET A 1 1.78 -13.92 13.22
C MET A 1 0.91 -14.87 12.46
N PRO A 2 -0.42 -14.69 12.39
CA PRO A 2 -1.20 -15.38 11.35
C PRO A 2 -0.59 -15.02 9.98
N ASP A 3 -0.66 -15.96 9.04
CA ASP A 3 -0.12 -15.74 7.70
C ASP A 3 -0.94 -14.66 6.99
N ARG A 4 -0.41 -13.43 6.99
CA ARG A 4 -1.01 -12.24 6.34
C ARG A 4 -0.62 -12.14 4.86
N ALA A 5 0.12 -13.11 4.31
CA ALA A 5 0.69 -13.04 2.95
C ALA A 5 -0.37 -12.95 1.84
N GLY A 6 -1.63 -13.29 2.13
CA GLY A 6 -2.75 -13.16 1.20
C GLY A 6 -3.48 -11.82 1.25
N GLU A 7 -3.15 -10.91 2.18
CA GLU A 7 -3.88 -9.65 2.34
C GLU A 7 -3.35 -8.57 1.36
N PRO A 8 -4.24 -7.82 0.66
CA PRO A 8 -3.82 -6.84 -0.35
C PRO A 8 -2.81 -5.80 0.15
N TRP A 9 -2.95 -5.33 1.40
CA TRP A 9 -2.03 -4.35 1.99
C TRP A 9 -0.63 -4.92 2.21
N PHE A 10 -0.51 -6.21 2.52
CA PHE A 10 0.80 -6.87 2.67
C PHE A 10 1.48 -6.98 1.31
N SER A 11 0.72 -7.33 0.26
CA SER A 11 1.22 -7.33 -1.12
C SER A 11 1.68 -5.95 -1.56
N ASP A 12 0.98 -4.88 -1.16
CA ASP A 12 1.39 -3.51 -1.43
C ASP A 12 2.68 -3.12 -0.69
N LEU A 13 2.89 -3.55 0.57
CA LEU A 13 4.16 -3.37 1.28
C LEU A 13 5.32 -4.09 0.57
N CYS A 14 5.09 -5.29 0.04
CA CYS A 14 6.10 -6.05 -0.71
C CYS A 14 6.59 -5.33 -1.98
N LYS A 15 5.87 -4.32 -2.49
CA LYS A 15 6.27 -3.54 -3.67
C LYS A 15 7.20 -2.37 -3.32
N LEU A 16 7.26 -1.98 -2.04
CA LEU A 16 8.10 -0.87 -1.58
C LEU A 16 9.58 -1.27 -1.59
N SER A 17 10.45 -0.32 -1.88
CA SER A 17 11.91 -0.50 -1.76
C SER A 17 12.33 -0.64 -0.29
N ASN A 18 13.53 -1.18 -0.03
CA ASN A 18 14.07 -1.28 1.34
C ASN A 18 14.17 0.09 2.01
N ASP A 19 14.53 1.14 1.27
CA ASP A 19 14.63 2.50 1.81
C ASP A 19 13.26 3.06 2.23
N GLU A 20 12.22 2.81 1.43
CA GLU A 20 10.84 3.19 1.75
C GLU A 20 10.31 2.44 2.98
N LEU A 21 10.56 1.13 3.04
CA LEU A 21 10.21 0.29 4.18
C LEU A 21 10.92 0.75 5.46
N MET A 22 12.21 1.03 5.41
CA MET A 22 12.98 1.54 6.55
C MET A 22 12.52 2.93 6.99
N ARG A 23 12.16 3.80 6.05
CA ARG A 23 11.59 5.12 6.38
C ARG A 23 10.27 4.96 7.12
N MET A 24 9.37 4.09 6.64
CA MET A 24 8.11 3.79 7.32
C MET A 24 8.33 3.19 8.71
N TYR A 25 9.23 2.22 8.84
CA TYR A 25 9.59 1.61 10.12
C TYR A 25 10.08 2.66 11.13
N ASN A 26 11.00 3.53 10.73
CA ASN A 26 11.50 4.60 11.61
C ASN A 26 10.38 5.56 12.03
N MET A 27 9.44 5.89 11.12
CA MET A 27 8.28 6.71 11.48
C MET A 27 7.38 6.01 12.51
N ILE A 28 7.22 4.68 12.42
CA ILE A 28 6.47 3.87 13.39
C ILE A 28 7.15 3.91 14.75
N GLU A 29 8.45 3.58 14.80
CA GLU A 29 9.24 3.57 16.05
C GLU A 29 9.27 4.93 16.74
N ASP A 30 9.35 6.01 15.97
CA ASP A 30 9.33 7.38 16.51
C ASP A 30 7.92 7.82 16.97
N GLY A 31 6.89 6.98 16.82
CA GLY A 31 5.50 7.33 17.12
C GLY A 31 4.92 8.40 16.19
N ARG A 32 5.56 8.65 15.04
CA ARG A 32 5.19 9.67 14.06
C ARG A 32 4.42 9.11 12.86
N TYR A 33 4.16 7.80 12.86
CA TYR A 33 3.37 7.16 11.83
C TYR A 33 1.90 7.50 12.02
N GLU A 34 1.44 8.52 11.30
CA GLU A 34 0.02 8.78 11.12
C GLU A 34 -0.44 8.10 9.83
N PHE A 35 -1.35 7.14 9.96
CA PHE A 35 -1.97 6.55 8.79
C PHE A 35 -2.83 7.62 8.11
N ALA A 36 -2.36 8.12 6.97
CA ALA A 36 -2.90 9.29 6.30
C ALA A 36 -4.17 8.96 5.49
N LYS A 37 -5.24 8.52 6.15
CA LYS A 37 -6.55 8.14 5.56
C LYS A 37 -7.05 9.11 4.47
N ASN A 38 -6.85 10.40 4.69
CA ASN A 38 -7.37 11.48 3.85
C ASN A 38 -6.48 11.84 2.65
N ALA A 39 -5.23 11.37 2.60
CA ALA A 39 -4.33 11.65 1.47
C ALA A 39 -4.74 10.90 0.18
N TRP A 40 -5.70 9.97 0.27
CA TRP A 40 -5.99 8.98 -0.77
C TRP A 40 -7.24 9.26 -1.61
N TYR A 41 -8.10 10.19 -1.18
CA TYR A 41 -9.41 10.45 -1.80
C TYR A 41 -9.56 11.79 -2.50
N ILE A 42 -8.58 12.69 -2.38
CA ILE A 42 -8.63 14.00 -3.03
C ILE A 42 -7.82 13.91 -4.32
N PRO A 43 -8.46 14.00 -5.51
CA PRO A 43 -7.76 14.09 -6.78
C PRO A 43 -6.75 15.25 -6.73
N VAL A 44 -5.52 15.00 -7.16
CA VAL A 44 -4.46 15.99 -7.09
C VAL A 44 -4.57 16.94 -8.28
N GLY A 45 -5.18 18.11 -8.06
CA GLY A 45 -5.27 19.17 -9.07
C GLY A 45 -6.16 18.81 -10.26
N GLY A 46 -5.67 19.01 -11.50
CA GLY A 46 -6.40 18.67 -12.73
C GLY A 46 -6.31 17.19 -13.14
N ASP A 47 -5.62 16.37 -12.34
CA ASP A 47 -5.53 14.93 -12.55
C ASP A 47 -6.80 14.25 -12.02
N GLN A 48 -7.58 13.64 -12.90
CA GLN A 48 -8.79 12.91 -12.51
C GLN A 48 -8.51 11.54 -11.89
N ARG A 49 -7.24 11.12 -11.84
CA ARG A 49 -6.83 9.90 -11.14
C ARG A 49 -6.89 10.14 -9.63
N CYS A 50 -7.48 9.22 -8.88
CA CYS A 50 -7.35 9.24 -7.42
C CYS A 50 -5.89 8.90 -7.02
N PRO A 51 -5.41 9.41 -5.88
CA PRO A 51 -4.04 9.17 -5.40
C PRO A 51 -3.61 7.69 -5.38
N ILE A 52 -4.51 6.73 -5.10
CA ILE A 52 -4.18 5.30 -5.10
C ILE A 52 -3.81 4.78 -6.50
N MET A 53 -4.44 5.30 -7.56
CA MET A 53 -4.09 4.94 -8.93
C MET A 53 -2.73 5.49 -9.33
N VAL A 54 -2.40 6.71 -8.88
CA VAL A 54 -1.08 7.30 -9.05
C VAL A 54 -0.03 6.47 -8.30
N ALA A 55 -0.30 6.12 -7.03
CA ALA A 55 0.59 5.33 -6.19
C ALA A 55 0.84 3.92 -6.76
N LYS A 56 -0.18 3.29 -7.36
CA LYS A 56 -0.05 1.98 -8.02
C LYS A 56 0.44 2.06 -9.48
N GLY A 57 0.86 3.24 -9.95
CA GLY A 57 1.51 3.42 -11.26
C GLY A 57 0.58 3.41 -12.47
N TYR A 58 -0.73 3.55 -12.27
CA TYR A 58 -1.70 3.60 -13.36
C TYR A 58 -1.59 4.93 -14.15
N ARG A 59 -1.53 4.81 -15.47
CA ARG A 59 -1.50 5.95 -16.39
C ARG A 59 -2.92 6.39 -16.72
N SER A 60 -3.08 7.68 -17.02
CA SER A 60 -4.35 8.22 -17.50
C SER A 60 -4.75 7.54 -18.82
N PRO A 61 -6.03 7.16 -18.98
CA PRO A 61 -6.50 6.50 -20.19
C PRO A 61 -6.50 7.48 -21.37
N ASP A 62 -6.01 7.04 -22.53
CA ASP A 62 -5.92 7.83 -23.78
C ASP A 62 -6.99 7.41 -24.82
N THR A 63 -7.81 6.41 -24.51
CA THR A 63 -8.94 5.95 -25.35
C THR A 63 -10.19 5.68 -24.51
N LEU A 64 -11.36 5.68 -25.16
CA LEU A 64 -12.63 5.35 -24.50
C LEU A 64 -12.68 3.91 -23.94
N ALA A 65 -12.06 2.95 -24.62
CA ALA A 65 -11.97 1.58 -24.13
C ALA A 65 -11.11 1.49 -22.86
N LYS A 66 -9.94 2.15 -22.88
CA LYS A 66 -9.08 2.26 -21.69
C LYS A 66 -9.75 3.05 -20.57
N MET A 67 -10.63 4.00 -20.89
CA MET A 67 -11.42 4.72 -19.89
C MET A 67 -12.38 3.79 -19.14
N ALA A 68 -13.04 2.87 -19.83
CA ALA A 68 -13.92 1.90 -19.18
C ALA A 68 -13.16 0.94 -18.25
N GLU A 69 -12.02 0.41 -18.72
CA GLU A 69 -11.12 -0.43 -17.91
C GLU A 69 -10.55 0.36 -16.71
N PHE A 70 -10.18 1.63 -16.94
CA PHE A 70 -9.67 2.52 -15.91
C PHE A 70 -10.72 2.79 -14.82
N GLN A 71 -11.97 3.05 -15.19
CA GLN A 71 -13.07 3.23 -14.24
C GLN A 71 -13.39 1.97 -13.45
N TYR A 72 -13.31 0.80 -14.08
CA TYR A 72 -13.50 -0.48 -13.41
C TYR A 72 -12.39 -0.72 -12.38
N THR A 73 -11.13 -0.55 -12.80
CA THR A 73 -9.95 -0.69 -11.92
C THR A 73 -9.99 0.31 -10.76
N ALA A 74 -10.41 1.55 -11.03
CA ALA A 74 -10.56 2.58 -9.99
C ALA A 74 -11.52 2.15 -8.89
N LYS A 75 -12.64 1.51 -9.24
CA LYS A 75 -13.63 1.01 -8.28
C LYS A 75 -13.11 -0.18 -7.46
N GLU A 76 -12.37 -1.08 -8.07
CA GLU A 76 -11.75 -2.20 -7.36
C GLU A 76 -10.73 -1.69 -6.33
N LEU A 77 -9.86 -0.77 -6.75
CA LEU A 77 -8.89 -0.14 -5.86
C LEU A 77 -9.55 0.68 -4.74
N GLU A 78 -10.68 1.32 -5.02
CA GLU A 78 -11.47 2.02 -4.00
C GLU A 78 -12.07 1.05 -2.98
N ALA A 79 -12.55 -0.11 -3.43
CA ALA A 79 -13.07 -1.15 -2.54
C ALA A 79 -11.96 -1.76 -1.68
N GLU A 80 -10.82 -2.14 -2.26
CA GLU A 80 -9.65 -2.64 -1.52
C GLU A 80 -9.20 -1.63 -0.46
N PHE A 81 -9.18 -0.34 -0.80
CA PHE A 81 -8.78 0.70 0.12
C PHE A 81 -9.78 0.87 1.26
N ARG A 82 -11.09 0.89 0.96
CA ARG A 82 -12.12 0.97 2.01
C ARG A 82 -12.04 -0.21 2.97
N ASP A 83 -11.85 -1.42 2.45
CA ASP A 83 -11.70 -2.62 3.27
C ASP A 83 -10.47 -2.52 4.19
N PHE A 84 -9.36 -1.95 3.70
CA PHE A 84 -8.20 -1.64 4.53
C PHE A 84 -8.50 -0.60 5.61
N ILE A 85 -9.22 0.48 5.28
CA ILE A 85 -9.63 1.51 6.25
C ILE A 85 -10.52 0.91 7.33
N ASP A 86 -11.51 0.12 6.96
CA ASP A 86 -12.40 -0.53 7.90
C ASP A 86 -11.60 -1.48 8.80
N ALA A 87 -10.72 -2.31 8.23
CA ALA A 87 -9.85 -3.19 9.00
C ALA A 87 -8.94 -2.42 9.98
N TRP A 88 -8.43 -1.25 9.58
CA TRP A 88 -7.68 -0.36 10.46
C TRP A 88 -8.55 0.23 11.58
N ASP A 89 -9.73 0.75 11.24
CA ASP A 89 -10.64 1.44 12.18
C ASP A 89 -11.27 0.51 13.19
N PHE A 90 -11.50 -0.74 12.80
CA PHE A 90 -11.95 -1.81 13.70
C PHE A 90 -10.79 -2.53 14.40
N GLY A 91 -9.54 -2.08 14.23
CA GLY A 91 -8.37 -2.64 14.91
C GLY A 91 -7.98 -4.06 14.48
N GLN A 92 -8.45 -4.51 13.31
CA GLN A 92 -8.08 -5.78 12.69
C GLN A 92 -6.67 -5.73 12.07
N ILE A 93 -6.25 -4.52 11.66
CA ILE A 93 -4.88 -4.17 11.30
C ILE A 93 -4.42 -3.09 12.27
N THR A 94 -3.26 -3.29 12.87
CA THR A 94 -2.66 -2.35 13.81
C THR A 94 -1.31 -1.83 13.29
N ILE A 95 -0.82 -0.73 13.87
CA ILE A 95 0.55 -0.25 13.63
C ILE A 95 1.57 -1.38 13.82
N LYS A 96 1.37 -2.23 14.84
CA LYS A 96 2.24 -3.38 15.12
C LYS A 96 2.19 -4.45 14.03
N ASP A 97 1.04 -4.67 13.39
CA ASP A 97 0.96 -5.59 12.25
C ASP A 97 1.78 -5.05 11.06
N ILE A 98 1.71 -3.72 10.80
CA ILE A 98 2.50 -3.07 9.75
C ILE A 98 3.99 -3.13 10.06
N GLU A 99 4.39 -2.80 11.29
CA GLU A 99 5.78 -2.86 11.77
C GLU A 99 6.38 -4.27 11.54
N GLN A 100 5.65 -5.30 11.96
CA GLN A 100 6.10 -6.68 11.87
C GLN A 100 6.11 -7.20 10.43
N ALA A 101 5.18 -6.74 9.59
CA ALA A 101 5.22 -7.00 8.16
C ALA A 101 6.46 -6.39 7.49
N ILE A 102 6.81 -5.14 7.84
CA ILE A 102 8.02 -4.48 7.32
C ILE A 102 9.28 -5.27 7.71
N LEU A 103 9.41 -5.63 9.00
CA LEU A 103 10.55 -6.42 9.49
C LEU A 103 10.68 -7.75 8.74
N LYS A 104 9.55 -8.45 8.57
CA LYS A 104 9.52 -9.72 7.83
C LYS A 104 9.97 -9.56 6.38
N ILE A 105 9.48 -8.54 5.67
CA ILE A 105 9.86 -8.29 4.27
C ILE A 105 11.36 -8.02 4.15
N LEU A 106 11.92 -7.21 5.05
CA LEU A 106 13.34 -6.90 5.06
C LEU A 106 14.19 -8.13 5.38
N GLU A 107 13.77 -8.96 6.34
CA GLU A 107 14.42 -10.23 6.68
C GLU A 107 14.42 -11.20 5.49
N ASP A 108 13.25 -11.44 4.90
CA ASP A 108 13.06 -12.35 3.77
C ASP A 108 13.95 -11.91 2.57
N ARG A 109 14.02 -10.61 2.27
CA ARG A 109 14.89 -10.06 1.21
C ARG A 109 16.38 -10.21 1.53
N ASN A 110 16.78 -10.06 2.78
CA ASN A 110 18.19 -10.19 3.19
C ASN A 110 18.67 -11.65 3.09
N ILE A 111 17.80 -12.61 3.44
CA ILE A 111 18.06 -14.05 3.24
C ILE A 111 18.22 -14.34 1.75
N GLU A 112 17.32 -13.86 0.89
CA GLU A 112 17.39 -14.05 -0.56
C GLU A 112 18.71 -13.52 -1.17
N ILE A 113 19.22 -12.39 -0.69
CA ILE A 113 20.52 -11.84 -1.11
C ILE A 113 21.67 -12.76 -0.65
N THR A 114 21.60 -13.23 0.60
CA THR A 114 22.65 -14.06 1.20
C THR A 114 22.74 -15.44 0.56
N GLU A 115 21.61 -16.05 0.19
CA GLU A 115 21.56 -17.37 -0.49
C GLU A 115 21.97 -17.30 -1.97
N ARG A 116 21.93 -16.11 -2.58
CA ARG A 116 22.32 -15.89 -3.98
C ARG A 116 23.76 -15.39 -4.15
N SER A 117 24.47 -15.10 -3.05
CA SER A 117 25.85 -14.62 -3.03
C SER A 117 26.84 -15.78 -2.85
#